data_AF-A0A3M2RA10-F1
#
_entry.id   AF-A0A3M2RA10-F1
#
_cell.length_a   1.000
_cell.length_b   1.000
_cell.length_c   1.000
_cell.angle_alpha   90.00
_cell.angle_beta   90.00
_cell.angle_gamma   90.00
#
_symmetry.space_group_name_H-M   'P 1'
#
loop_
_entity.id
_entity.type
_entity.pdbx_description
1 polymer ?
#
loop_
_entity_poly.entity_id
_entity_poly.type
_entity_poly.pdbx_seq_one_letter_code
_entity_poly.pdbx_strand_id
1 'polypeptide(L)'
;MKRAVLVAITMVCALFVAAPATAVTITGLYNADVPISGTSSSSVKAGYEAGLREVLVRVSGSRDVLALDGVDELLANAESLVLSYQVGQSESQSRMQMSFGAVGVNRALAALNAPVWGANRPLTLAWIAVEDRGQRQLITGKSESSQAGGAGEWHDHFIAAASERGLPMVFPGEQFSGDRALLSDLWGQFVDRIEKASEGQAYDMITLMRISRSGGQWRAGWVFQGMGLDASERSASAGTPAELATKVVDQWAELYASRYAVSAGNVADSPAVDVVLDGVTSLADYGNVVKALESMTPVRAVGASRIRGERLTLEVAFSGELNQLREYIALDPRFIVQTADDKATIVETAEEVQSTAPADQEGQEGGAQSSDASGPAYQSLPEGDEQDAADAFESLYEVLYYRWQSAPGRGGSNS
;
A
#
# COMPACT_ATOMS: atom_id res chain seq x y z
N MET A 1 43.92 -4.49 -27.39
CA MET A 1 42.93 -5.57 -27.56
C MET A 1 42.34 -6.04 -26.23
N LYS A 2 43.15 -6.42 -25.22
CA LYS A 2 42.63 -6.93 -23.92
C LYS A 2 41.76 -5.94 -23.12
N ARG A 3 42.05 -4.64 -23.16
CA ARG A 3 41.27 -3.59 -22.47
C ARG A 3 39.93 -3.27 -23.14
N ALA A 4 39.87 -3.30 -24.47
CA ALA A 4 38.62 -3.05 -25.22
C ALA A 4 37.63 -4.22 -25.11
N VAL A 5 38.14 -5.45 -25.04
CA VAL A 5 37.32 -6.65 -24.80
C VAL A 5 36.80 -6.67 -23.36
N LEU A 6 37.60 -6.21 -22.38
CA LEU A 6 37.15 -6.10 -20.99
C LEU A 6 35.99 -5.09 -20.86
N VAL A 7 36.13 -3.89 -21.45
CA VAL A 7 35.10 -2.84 -21.42
C VAL A 7 33.82 -3.27 -22.14
N ALA A 8 33.93 -3.98 -23.27
CA ALA A 8 32.76 -4.51 -23.98
C ALA A 8 32.02 -5.59 -23.17
N ILE A 9 32.75 -6.44 -22.41
CA ILE A 9 32.15 -7.46 -21.54
C ILE A 9 31.50 -6.80 -20.31
N THR A 10 32.12 -5.75 -19.72
CA THR A 10 31.52 -5.01 -18.61
C THR A 10 30.24 -4.28 -19.04
N MET A 11 30.20 -3.72 -20.26
CA MET A 11 29.02 -3.04 -20.80
C MET A 11 27.88 -3.99 -21.16
N VAL A 12 28.18 -5.21 -21.63
CA VAL A 12 27.17 -6.24 -21.95
C VAL A 12 26.62 -6.92 -20.69
N CYS A 13 27.42 -7.08 -19.62
CA CYS A 13 26.92 -7.58 -18.33
C CYS A 13 26.06 -6.55 -17.58
N ALA A 14 26.31 -5.24 -17.75
CA ALA A 14 25.47 -4.19 -17.17
C ALA A 14 24.07 -4.08 -17.84
N LEU A 15 23.93 -4.59 -19.07
CA LEU A 15 22.66 -4.61 -19.82
C LEU A 15 21.74 -5.80 -19.48
N PHE A 16 22.19 -6.75 -18.66
CA PHE A 16 21.44 -7.99 -18.35
C PHE A 16 20.92 -8.07 -16.89
N VAL A 17 21.08 -7.02 -16.09
CA VAL A 17 20.59 -6.96 -14.69
C VAL A 17 19.60 -5.80 -14.49
N ALA A 18 18.68 -5.63 -15.44
CA ALA A 18 17.48 -4.82 -15.23
C ALA A 18 16.29 -5.77 -15.17
N ALA A 19 16.09 -6.40 -14.01
CA ALA A 19 14.80 -7.00 -13.71
C ALA A 19 13.77 -5.85 -13.60
N PRO A 20 12.58 -5.95 -14.22
CA PRO A 20 11.53 -4.97 -14.00
C PRO A 20 11.11 -5.03 -12.53
N ALA A 21 11.49 -4.03 -11.75
CA ALA A 21 10.99 -3.83 -10.39
C ALA A 21 9.55 -3.35 -10.48
N THR A 22 8.60 -4.23 -10.15
CA THR A 22 7.18 -3.90 -10.11
C THR A 22 6.87 -3.12 -8.84
N ALA A 23 6.42 -1.87 -8.98
CA ALA A 23 5.90 -1.05 -7.90
C ALA A 23 4.65 -1.69 -7.28
N VAL A 24 4.43 -1.48 -5.96
CA VAL A 24 3.26 -2.04 -5.30
C VAL A 24 2.41 -0.98 -4.62
N THR A 25 1.13 -1.00 -5.00
CA THR A 25 -0.01 -0.40 -4.34
C THR A 25 -0.86 -1.53 -3.75
N ILE A 26 -1.89 -1.26 -2.93
CA ILE A 26 -2.85 -2.34 -2.60
C ILE A 26 -3.64 -2.66 -3.86
N THR A 27 -3.02 -3.48 -4.69
CA THR A 27 -3.64 -4.13 -5.82
C THR A 27 -4.65 -5.08 -5.21
N GLY A 28 -5.91 -4.93 -5.61
CA GLY A 28 -6.95 -5.83 -5.16
C GLY A 28 -8.02 -5.26 -4.23
N LEU A 29 -8.06 -3.96 -3.92
CA LEU A 29 -9.17 -3.43 -3.10
C LEU A 29 -10.56 -3.79 -3.67
N TYR A 30 -10.66 -3.77 -5.00
CA TYR A 30 -11.86 -4.12 -5.77
C TYR A 30 -11.78 -5.52 -6.39
N ASN A 31 -10.90 -6.39 -5.89
CA ASN A 31 -10.79 -7.76 -6.35
C ASN A 31 -11.22 -8.72 -5.24
N ALA A 32 -11.81 -9.84 -5.63
CA ALA A 32 -12.17 -10.89 -4.70
C ALA A 32 -11.76 -12.26 -5.25
N ASP A 33 -11.43 -13.17 -4.33
CA ASP A 33 -11.18 -14.57 -4.64
C ASP A 33 -12.03 -15.40 -3.68
N VAL A 34 -13.15 -15.93 -4.18
CA VAL A 34 -14.13 -16.63 -3.35
C VAL A 34 -14.30 -18.09 -3.78
N PRO A 35 -14.50 -19.03 -2.85
CA PRO A 35 -14.84 -20.39 -3.19
C PRO A 35 -16.26 -20.45 -3.79
N ILE A 36 -16.44 -21.25 -4.84
CA ILE A 36 -17.75 -21.49 -5.47
C ILE A 36 -18.04 -22.99 -5.58
N SER A 37 -19.31 -23.35 -5.47
CA SER A 37 -19.77 -24.73 -5.63
C SER A 37 -20.00 -25.05 -7.11
N GLY A 38 -18.91 -25.21 -7.87
CA GLY A 38 -18.91 -25.49 -9.31
C GLY A 38 -19.21 -24.27 -10.20
N THR A 39 -19.41 -24.50 -11.50
CA THR A 39 -19.49 -23.46 -12.55
C THR A 39 -20.90 -23.16 -13.07
N SER A 40 -21.93 -23.59 -12.34
CA SER A 40 -23.31 -23.29 -12.73
C SER A 40 -23.60 -21.78 -12.67
N SER A 41 -24.56 -21.29 -13.46
CA SER A 41 -24.95 -19.87 -13.44
C SER A 41 -25.35 -19.39 -12.03
N SER A 42 -26.03 -20.22 -11.24
CA SER A 42 -26.35 -19.88 -9.85
C SER A 42 -25.13 -19.87 -8.94
N SER A 43 -24.16 -20.77 -9.15
CA SER A 43 -22.90 -20.79 -8.39
C SER A 43 -22.05 -19.55 -8.69
N VAL A 44 -22.00 -19.13 -9.96
CA VAL A 44 -21.30 -17.92 -10.40
C VAL A 44 -21.98 -16.67 -9.83
N LYS A 45 -23.32 -16.59 -9.86
CA LYS A 45 -24.07 -15.48 -9.25
C LYS A 45 -23.80 -15.37 -7.75
N ALA A 46 -23.81 -16.50 -7.02
CA ALA A 46 -23.45 -16.51 -5.60
C ALA A 46 -21.99 -16.09 -5.38
N GLY A 47 -21.09 -16.42 -6.31
CA GLY A 47 -19.72 -15.93 -6.34
C GLY A 47 -19.65 -14.41 -6.45
N TYR A 48 -20.41 -13.78 -7.35
CA TYR A 48 -20.45 -12.31 -7.46
C TYR A 48 -20.94 -11.66 -6.15
N GLU A 49 -21.97 -12.22 -5.52
CA GLU A 49 -22.50 -11.71 -4.25
C GLU A 49 -21.46 -11.82 -3.12
N ALA A 50 -20.80 -12.98 -3.00
CA ALA A 50 -19.75 -13.21 -2.02
C ALA A 50 -18.55 -12.28 -2.26
N GLY A 51 -18.13 -12.13 -3.52
CA GLY A 51 -17.00 -11.27 -3.88
C GLY A 51 -17.31 -9.80 -3.62
N LEU A 52 -18.50 -9.33 -3.95
CA LEU A 52 -18.88 -7.94 -3.68
C LEU A 52 -18.94 -7.68 -2.18
N ARG A 53 -19.44 -8.64 -1.37
CA ARG A 53 -19.44 -8.52 0.10
C ARG A 53 -18.04 -8.27 0.66
N GLU A 54 -17.03 -9.03 0.21
CA GLU A 54 -15.63 -8.80 0.61
C GLU A 54 -15.14 -7.42 0.18
N VAL A 55 -15.43 -7.01 -1.06
CA VAL A 55 -15.04 -5.70 -1.59
C VAL A 55 -15.69 -4.54 -0.83
N LEU A 56 -16.98 -4.61 -0.48
CA LEU A 56 -17.65 -3.57 0.30
C LEU A 56 -17.00 -3.38 1.68
N VAL A 57 -16.69 -4.48 2.38
CA VAL A 57 -16.00 -4.44 3.69
C VAL A 57 -14.61 -3.83 3.55
N ARG A 58 -13.88 -4.20 2.50
CA ARG A 58 -12.53 -3.71 2.24
C ARG A 58 -12.53 -2.22 1.90
N VAL A 59 -13.37 -1.81 0.96
CA VAL A 59 -13.45 -0.45 0.45
C VAL A 59 -14.01 0.51 1.50
N SER A 60 -15.06 0.13 2.25
CA SER A 60 -15.57 0.98 3.33
C SER A 60 -14.65 1.04 4.55
N GLY A 61 -13.80 0.03 4.72
CA GLY A 61 -12.98 -0.09 5.93
C GLY A 61 -13.77 -0.53 7.16
N SER A 62 -15.05 -0.91 7.04
CA SER A 62 -15.88 -1.39 8.16
C SER A 62 -16.74 -2.60 7.78
N ARG A 63 -16.97 -3.51 8.73
CA ARG A 63 -17.91 -4.64 8.54
C ARG A 63 -19.37 -4.19 8.63
N ASP A 64 -19.60 -3.06 9.31
CA ASP A 64 -20.94 -2.50 9.52
C ASP A 64 -21.61 -2.07 8.20
N VAL A 65 -20.80 -1.87 7.15
CA VAL A 65 -21.29 -1.63 5.78
C VAL A 65 -22.28 -2.70 5.32
N LEU A 66 -22.15 -3.95 5.79
CA LEU A 66 -23.00 -5.05 5.37
C LEU A 66 -24.38 -5.04 6.05
N ALA A 67 -24.54 -4.23 7.09
CA ALA A 67 -25.80 -4.09 7.82
C ALA A 67 -26.60 -2.85 7.37
N LEU A 68 -26.09 -2.07 6.41
CA LEU A 68 -26.77 -0.88 5.90
C LEU A 68 -28.01 -1.25 5.05
N ASP A 69 -29.05 -0.44 5.18
CA ASP A 69 -30.25 -0.56 4.36
C ASP A 69 -29.90 -0.43 2.87
N GLY A 70 -30.37 -1.37 2.03
CA GLY A 70 -30.13 -1.37 0.58
C GLY A 70 -28.91 -2.19 0.12
N VAL A 71 -28.08 -2.68 1.04
CA VAL A 71 -26.93 -3.55 0.71
C VAL A 71 -27.38 -4.85 0.07
N ASP A 72 -28.44 -5.48 0.58
CA ASP A 72 -28.94 -6.74 0.02
C ASP A 72 -29.38 -6.60 -1.45
N GLU A 73 -29.96 -5.45 -1.83
CA GLU A 73 -30.33 -5.15 -3.22
C GLU A 73 -29.08 -4.91 -4.08
N LEU A 74 -28.09 -4.21 -3.56
CA LEU A 74 -26.80 -4.02 -4.22
C LEU A 74 -26.10 -5.37 -4.48
N LEU A 75 -26.04 -6.23 -3.46
CA LEU A 75 -25.46 -7.57 -3.53
C LEU A 75 -26.22 -8.47 -4.53
N ALA A 76 -27.55 -8.39 -4.56
CA ALA A 76 -28.36 -9.13 -5.53
C ALA A 76 -28.06 -8.74 -7.00
N ASN A 77 -27.57 -7.51 -7.22
CA ASN A 77 -27.20 -6.94 -8.52
C ASN A 77 -25.67 -6.86 -8.72
N ALA A 78 -24.87 -7.60 -7.94
CA ALA A 78 -23.41 -7.54 -7.95
C ALA A 78 -22.77 -7.73 -9.33
N GLU A 79 -23.37 -8.57 -10.19
CA GLU A 79 -22.90 -8.83 -11.56
C GLU A 79 -22.72 -7.55 -12.39
N SER A 80 -23.56 -6.52 -12.17
CA SER A 80 -23.49 -5.25 -12.89
C SER A 80 -22.22 -4.44 -12.62
N LEU A 81 -21.51 -4.74 -11.52
CA LEU A 81 -20.28 -4.07 -11.11
C LEU A 81 -19.03 -4.86 -11.48
N VAL A 82 -19.17 -6.07 -12.01
CA VAL A 82 -18.03 -6.95 -12.36
C VAL A 82 -17.41 -6.51 -13.68
N LEU A 83 -16.11 -6.26 -13.70
CA LEU A 83 -15.34 -5.96 -14.91
C LEU A 83 -14.81 -7.24 -15.57
N SER A 84 -14.31 -8.16 -14.77
CA SER A 84 -13.79 -9.45 -15.25
C SER A 84 -13.88 -10.50 -14.16
N TYR A 85 -13.95 -11.77 -14.57
CA TYR A 85 -13.83 -12.90 -13.66
C TYR A 85 -13.17 -14.09 -14.35
N GLN A 86 -12.56 -14.95 -13.55
CA GLN A 86 -12.02 -16.22 -13.96
C GLN A 86 -12.37 -17.27 -12.91
N VAL A 87 -12.78 -18.45 -13.37
CA VAL A 87 -12.98 -19.60 -12.49
C VAL A 87 -11.77 -20.52 -12.60
N GLY A 88 -11.08 -20.71 -11.48
CA GLY A 88 -10.00 -21.67 -11.31
C GLY A 88 -10.50 -22.94 -10.62
N GLN A 89 -9.83 -24.05 -10.87
CA GLN A 89 -10.11 -25.32 -10.23
C GLN A 89 -8.96 -25.63 -9.26
N SER A 90 -9.28 -25.78 -7.98
CA SER A 90 -8.35 -26.28 -6.96
C SER A 90 -8.74 -27.72 -6.59
N GLU A 91 -7.81 -28.49 -5.99
CA GLU A 91 -7.92 -29.94 -5.77
C GLU A 91 -9.18 -30.37 -5.00
N SER A 92 -9.83 -29.47 -4.27
CA SER A 92 -11.05 -29.77 -3.50
C SER A 92 -12.24 -28.83 -3.75
N GLN A 93 -12.03 -27.63 -4.32
CA GLN A 93 -13.08 -26.62 -4.55
C GLN A 93 -12.76 -25.75 -5.78
N SER A 94 -13.78 -25.31 -6.51
CA SER A 94 -13.62 -24.26 -7.52
C SER A 94 -13.48 -22.90 -6.83
N ARG A 95 -12.59 -22.05 -7.33
CA ARG A 95 -12.41 -20.68 -6.85
C ARG A 95 -12.70 -19.69 -7.96
N MET A 96 -13.25 -18.54 -7.60
CA MET A 96 -13.63 -17.51 -8.54
C MET A 96 -12.90 -16.23 -8.20
N GLN A 97 -11.99 -15.84 -9.08
CA GLN A 97 -11.28 -14.58 -9.02
C GLN A 97 -12.04 -13.57 -9.85
N MET A 98 -12.30 -12.39 -9.31
CA MET A 98 -13.02 -11.34 -10.01
C MET A 98 -12.48 -9.95 -9.69
N SER A 99 -12.75 -9.03 -10.60
CA SER A 99 -12.51 -7.60 -10.40
C SER A 99 -13.81 -6.82 -10.56
N PHE A 100 -13.99 -5.83 -9.70
CA PHE A 100 -15.12 -4.91 -9.72
C PHE A 100 -14.68 -3.52 -10.17
N GLY A 101 -15.57 -2.77 -10.80
CA GLY A 101 -15.31 -1.39 -11.22
C GLY A 101 -15.27 -0.47 -10.01
N ALA A 102 -14.14 0.21 -9.80
CA ALA A 102 -13.93 1.04 -8.60
C ALA A 102 -14.92 2.21 -8.56
N VAL A 103 -15.18 2.83 -9.71
CA VAL A 103 -16.16 3.93 -9.82
C VAL A 103 -17.56 3.46 -9.45
N GLY A 104 -17.99 2.30 -9.98
CA GLY A 104 -19.31 1.74 -9.71
C GLY A 104 -19.51 1.37 -8.24
N VAL A 105 -18.52 0.72 -7.63
CA VAL A 105 -18.54 0.33 -6.22
C VAL A 105 -18.58 1.54 -5.30
N ASN A 106 -17.70 2.53 -5.52
CA ASN A 106 -17.66 3.74 -4.69
C ASN A 106 -18.96 4.54 -4.78
N ARG A 107 -19.55 4.64 -5.97
CA ARG A 107 -20.85 5.28 -6.16
C ARG A 107 -21.97 4.53 -5.45
N ALA A 108 -21.96 3.20 -5.49
CA ALA A 108 -22.94 2.39 -4.78
C ALA A 108 -22.83 2.56 -3.26
N LEU A 109 -21.62 2.54 -2.70
CA LEU A 109 -21.37 2.83 -1.29
C LEU A 109 -21.82 4.24 -0.90
N ALA A 110 -21.50 5.24 -1.72
CA ALA A 110 -21.95 6.62 -1.48
C ALA A 110 -23.48 6.73 -1.50
N ALA A 111 -24.17 6.05 -2.42
CA ALA A 111 -25.63 6.02 -2.47
C ALA A 111 -26.28 5.41 -1.20
N LEU A 112 -25.57 4.49 -0.53
CA LEU A 112 -25.97 3.89 0.74
C LEU A 112 -25.54 4.71 1.96
N ASN A 113 -24.96 5.90 1.77
CA ASN A 113 -24.32 6.71 2.81
C ASN A 113 -23.21 5.99 3.58
N ALA A 114 -22.60 4.97 2.97
CA ALA A 114 -21.48 4.27 3.56
C ALA A 114 -20.21 5.13 3.44
N PRO A 115 -19.33 5.13 4.46
CA PRO A 115 -18.00 5.69 4.32
C PRO A 115 -17.22 4.93 3.24
N VAL A 116 -16.42 5.64 2.46
CA VAL A 116 -15.54 5.06 1.45
C VAL A 116 -14.11 5.39 1.86
N TRP A 117 -13.31 4.36 2.13
CA TRP A 117 -11.90 4.53 2.41
C TRP A 117 -11.08 4.26 1.16
N GLY A 118 -10.29 5.26 0.77
CA GLY A 118 -9.52 5.25 -0.45
C GLY A 118 -8.44 4.19 -0.57
N ALA A 119 -7.73 4.26 -1.70
CA ALA A 119 -6.70 3.29 -2.06
C ALA A 119 -5.40 3.47 -1.26
N ASN A 120 -5.14 4.68 -0.80
CA ASN A 120 -3.98 5.02 0.01
C ASN A 120 -4.28 4.64 1.45
N ARG A 121 -3.61 3.60 1.95
CA ARG A 121 -3.83 3.07 3.30
C ARG A 121 -2.50 2.99 4.04
N PRO A 122 -2.45 3.38 5.32
CA PRO A 122 -1.20 3.39 6.07
C PRO A 122 -0.57 2.01 6.20
N LEU A 123 0.67 1.88 5.75
CA LEU A 123 1.47 0.68 5.97
C LEU A 123 1.81 0.56 7.45
N THR A 124 1.29 -0.52 8.07
CA THR A 124 1.55 -0.82 9.48
C THR A 124 2.69 -1.82 9.62
N LEU A 125 3.81 -1.38 10.21
CA LEU A 125 4.89 -2.26 10.69
C LEU A 125 4.50 -2.84 12.06
N ALA A 126 4.20 -4.13 12.07
CA ALA A 126 3.68 -4.84 13.24
C ALA A 126 4.77 -5.62 13.97
N TRP A 127 5.27 -5.05 15.06
CA TRP A 127 6.13 -5.75 16.01
C TRP A 127 5.26 -6.53 16.99
N ILE A 128 5.13 -7.84 16.76
CA ILE A 128 4.23 -8.69 17.55
C ILE A 128 5.03 -9.76 18.27
N ALA A 129 5.02 -9.74 19.61
CA ALA A 129 5.59 -10.81 20.42
C ALA A 129 4.49 -11.69 21.01
N VAL A 130 4.63 -13.00 20.83
CA VAL A 130 3.71 -14.01 21.34
C VAL A 130 4.38 -14.75 22.49
N GLU A 131 3.73 -14.79 23.65
CA GLU A 131 4.09 -15.64 24.77
C GLU A 131 3.09 -16.79 24.93
N ASP A 132 3.59 -18.01 24.72
CA ASP A 132 2.87 -19.24 25.07
C ASP A 132 3.72 -20.09 26.01
N ARG A 133 3.15 -20.48 27.14
CA ARG A 133 3.82 -21.31 28.17
C ARG A 133 5.20 -20.79 28.59
N GLY A 134 5.34 -19.45 28.68
CA GLY A 134 6.58 -18.78 29.11
C GLY A 134 7.67 -18.71 28.04
N GLN A 135 7.39 -19.13 26.80
CA GLN A 135 8.28 -18.91 25.65
C GLN A 135 7.78 -17.70 24.86
N ARG A 136 8.67 -16.72 24.65
CA ARG A 136 8.41 -15.52 23.84
C ARG A 136 9.02 -15.68 22.46
N GLN A 137 8.24 -15.36 21.44
CA GLN A 137 8.67 -15.39 20.04
C GLN A 137 8.19 -14.13 19.34
N LEU A 138 9.06 -13.55 18.50
CA LEU A 138 8.70 -12.45 17.62
C LEU A 138 8.08 -13.02 16.34
N ILE A 139 7.01 -12.41 15.85
CA ILE A 139 6.53 -12.64 14.49
C ILE A 139 7.39 -11.81 13.53
N THR A 140 8.03 -12.47 12.58
CA THR A 140 8.86 -11.84 11.55
C THR A 140 8.27 -12.08 10.16
N GLY A 141 8.82 -11.40 9.15
CA GLY A 141 8.56 -11.71 7.75
C GLY A 141 8.83 -13.19 7.44
N LYS A 142 8.07 -13.76 6.50
CA LYS A 142 8.09 -15.20 6.18
C LYS A 142 9.42 -15.59 5.50
N SER A 143 10.05 -16.66 5.98
CA SER A 143 11.09 -17.39 5.24
C SER A 143 10.55 -18.69 4.68
N GLU A 144 11.13 -19.14 3.57
CA GLU A 144 10.87 -20.46 2.98
C GLU A 144 11.11 -21.61 3.97
N SER A 145 11.82 -21.36 5.07
CA SER A 145 12.17 -22.32 6.11
C SER A 145 11.28 -22.28 7.37
N SER A 146 10.32 -21.35 7.46
CA SER A 146 9.46 -21.19 8.64
C SER A 146 8.42 -22.32 8.69
N GLN A 147 8.80 -23.41 9.36
CA GLN A 147 7.98 -24.60 9.57
C GLN A 147 6.65 -24.29 10.27
N ALA A 148 5.64 -25.10 9.95
CA ALA A 148 4.31 -25.08 10.55
C ALA A 148 4.38 -25.20 12.09
N GLY A 149 4.22 -24.07 12.80
CA GLY A 149 4.00 -24.03 14.25
C GLY A 149 4.37 -22.69 14.90
N GLY A 150 3.58 -22.26 15.88
CA GLY A 150 3.87 -21.09 16.73
C GLY A 150 3.77 -19.76 15.98
N ALA A 151 4.88 -19.03 15.85
CA ALA A 151 4.94 -17.70 15.24
C ALA A 151 4.48 -17.66 13.76
N GLY A 152 4.75 -18.72 12.98
CA GLY A 152 4.30 -18.81 11.59
C GLY A 152 2.79 -18.89 11.43
N GLU A 153 2.10 -19.54 12.39
CA GLU A 153 0.63 -19.61 12.40
C GLU A 153 0.03 -18.21 12.66
N TRP A 154 0.60 -17.46 13.61
CA TRP A 154 0.14 -16.10 13.90
C TRP A 154 0.36 -15.14 12.73
N HIS A 155 1.51 -15.23 12.05
CA HIS A 155 1.78 -14.47 10.83
C HIS A 155 0.64 -14.65 9.81
N ASP A 156 0.31 -15.90 9.48
CA ASP A 156 -0.70 -16.20 8.47
C ASP A 156 -2.11 -15.72 8.90
N HIS A 157 -2.47 -15.84 10.19
CA HIS A 157 -3.75 -15.30 10.70
C HIS A 157 -3.83 -13.77 10.61
N PHE A 158 -2.75 -13.05 10.93
CA PHE A 158 -2.73 -11.59 10.82
C PHE A 158 -2.75 -11.11 9.37
N ILE A 159 -1.99 -11.75 8.47
CA ILE A 159 -2.01 -11.43 7.04
C ILE A 159 -3.40 -11.71 6.44
N ALA A 160 -4.03 -12.82 6.78
CA ALA A 160 -5.39 -13.14 6.31
C ALA A 160 -6.40 -12.08 6.78
N ALA A 161 -6.41 -11.75 8.07
CA ALA A 161 -7.28 -10.72 8.61
C ALA A 161 -7.00 -9.33 7.99
N ALA A 162 -5.73 -8.98 7.78
CA ALA A 162 -5.34 -7.72 7.15
C ALA A 162 -5.83 -7.65 5.69
N SER A 163 -5.71 -8.74 4.94
CA SER A 163 -6.19 -8.84 3.56
C SER A 163 -7.72 -8.71 3.43
N GLU A 164 -8.48 -9.32 4.35
CA GLU A 164 -9.94 -9.17 4.42
C GLU A 164 -10.36 -7.71 4.61
N ARG A 165 -9.57 -6.94 5.38
CA ARG A 165 -9.86 -5.52 5.67
C ARG A 165 -9.16 -4.54 4.74
N GLY A 166 -8.30 -5.03 3.85
CA GLY A 166 -7.51 -4.21 2.93
C GLY A 166 -6.49 -3.36 3.66
N LEU A 167 -5.94 -3.88 4.75
CA LEU A 167 -4.90 -3.21 5.53
C LEU A 167 -3.52 -3.69 5.08
N PRO A 168 -2.63 -2.79 4.66
CA PRO A 168 -1.26 -3.15 4.37
C PRO A 168 -0.51 -3.35 5.69
N MET A 169 0.04 -4.55 5.87
CA MET A 169 0.75 -4.95 7.08
C MET A 169 2.05 -5.64 6.72
N VAL A 170 3.12 -5.24 7.39
CA VAL A 170 4.44 -5.87 7.28
C VAL A 170 4.96 -6.20 8.68
N PHE A 171 5.89 -7.15 8.72
CA PHE A 171 6.54 -7.62 9.94
C PHE A 171 8.03 -7.31 9.87
N PRO A 172 8.71 -7.16 11.02
CA PRO A 172 10.16 -7.01 11.05
C PRO A 172 10.86 -8.19 10.37
N GLY A 173 12.02 -7.94 9.77
CA GLY A 173 12.81 -8.97 9.11
C GLY A 173 13.27 -10.10 10.04
N GLU A 174 13.61 -11.25 9.47
CA GLU A 174 13.99 -12.45 10.25
C GLU A 174 15.21 -12.27 11.15
N GLN A 175 16.09 -11.34 10.81
CA GLN A 175 17.28 -11.00 11.61
C GLN A 175 16.92 -10.61 13.05
N PHE A 176 15.69 -10.17 13.30
CA PHE A 176 15.21 -9.77 14.63
C PHE A 176 14.63 -10.92 15.46
N SER A 177 14.39 -12.10 14.88
CA SER A 177 13.72 -13.24 15.55
C SER A 177 14.41 -13.73 16.83
N GLY A 178 15.75 -13.62 16.89
CA GLY A 178 16.57 -14.07 18.02
C GLY A 178 16.91 -12.99 19.05
N ASP A 179 16.47 -11.75 18.84
CA ASP A 179 16.87 -10.63 19.69
C ASP A 179 16.05 -10.55 20.99
N ARG A 180 16.67 -10.98 22.10
CA ARG A 180 16.05 -10.97 23.43
C ARG A 180 15.91 -9.56 24.02
N ALA A 181 16.77 -8.63 23.63
CA ALA A 181 16.68 -7.26 24.09
C ALA A 181 15.46 -6.58 23.46
N LEU A 182 15.29 -6.71 22.14
CA LEU A 182 14.11 -6.19 21.44
C LEU A 182 12.82 -6.84 21.92
N LEU A 183 12.80 -8.15 22.19
CA LEU A 183 11.64 -8.80 22.80
C LEU A 183 11.30 -8.25 24.19
N SER A 184 12.30 -7.87 24.98
CA SER A 184 12.09 -7.24 26.28
C SER A 184 11.58 -5.81 26.13
N ASP A 185 12.12 -5.07 25.16
CA ASP A 185 11.71 -3.71 24.85
C ASP A 185 10.25 -3.68 24.35
N LEU A 186 9.87 -4.63 23.49
CA LEU A 186 8.51 -4.82 23.01
C LEU A 186 7.53 -5.17 24.15
N TRP A 187 7.94 -6.04 25.09
CA TRP A 187 7.10 -6.40 26.23
C TRP A 187 6.85 -5.23 27.19
N GLY A 188 7.84 -4.34 27.31
CA GLY A 188 7.78 -3.10 28.06
C GLY A 188 7.15 -1.93 27.30
N GLN A 189 6.78 -2.11 26.02
CA GLN A 189 6.25 -1.08 25.12
C GLN A 189 7.17 0.16 25.01
N PHE A 190 8.49 -0.05 24.92
CA PHE A 190 9.45 1.03 24.70
C PHE A 190 9.48 1.44 23.22
N VAL A 191 8.53 2.29 22.81
CA VAL A 191 8.29 2.72 21.42
C VAL A 191 9.56 3.26 20.75
N ASP A 192 10.25 4.24 21.35
CA ASP A 192 11.45 4.87 20.77
C ASP A 192 12.56 3.87 20.39
N ARG A 193 12.69 2.77 21.14
CA ARG A 193 13.71 1.73 20.87
C ARG A 193 13.33 0.87 19.68
N ILE A 194 12.03 0.56 19.54
CA ILE A 194 11.51 -0.21 18.42
C ILE A 194 11.49 0.62 17.15
N GLU A 195 11.17 1.92 17.23
CA GLU A 195 11.32 2.86 16.10
C GLU A 195 12.76 2.91 15.61
N LYS A 196 13.72 3.07 16.52
CA LYS A 196 15.14 3.04 16.18
C LYS A 196 15.58 1.72 15.52
N ALA A 197 15.09 0.58 16.02
CA ALA A 197 15.35 -0.72 15.41
C ALA A 197 14.68 -0.92 14.04
N SER A 198 13.71 -0.06 13.72
CA SER A 198 12.96 -0.07 12.47
C SER A 198 13.54 0.90 11.43
N GLU A 199 14.65 1.58 11.72
CA GLU A 199 15.39 2.41 10.76
C GLU A 199 15.68 1.59 9.47
N GLY A 200 15.36 2.19 8.31
CA GLY A 200 15.51 1.54 7.01
C GLY A 200 14.35 0.61 6.59
N GLN A 201 13.33 0.44 7.42
CA GLN A 201 12.07 -0.22 7.03
C GLN A 201 11.01 0.83 6.67
N ALA A 202 10.24 0.56 5.61
CA ALA A 202 9.16 1.45 5.20
C ALA A 202 7.91 1.20 6.05
N TYR A 203 7.34 2.25 6.62
CA TYR A 203 6.06 2.25 7.36
C TYR A 203 5.52 3.67 7.49
N ASP A 204 4.20 3.82 7.63
CA ASP A 204 3.60 5.09 8.13
C ASP A 204 3.13 4.94 9.58
N MET A 205 2.85 3.71 9.99
CA MET A 205 2.43 3.34 11.33
C MET A 205 3.31 2.23 11.86
N ILE A 206 3.70 2.35 13.13
CA ILE A 206 4.35 1.26 13.86
C ILE A 206 3.47 0.86 15.03
N THR A 207 3.39 -0.44 15.28
CA THR A 207 2.61 -0.99 16.40
C THR A 207 3.43 -2.01 17.17
N LEU A 208 3.39 -1.86 18.49
CA LEU A 208 4.05 -2.72 19.45
C LEU A 208 2.98 -3.55 20.13
N MET A 209 2.92 -4.85 19.82
CA MET A 209 1.92 -5.76 20.35
C MET A 209 2.53 -6.91 21.15
N ARG A 210 1.90 -7.20 22.28
CA ARG A 210 2.13 -8.40 23.07
C ARG A 210 0.89 -9.29 23.05
N ILE A 211 1.10 -10.57 22.81
CA ILE A 211 0.07 -11.60 22.87
C ILE A 211 0.45 -12.59 23.95
N SER A 212 -0.48 -12.90 24.84
CA SER A 212 -0.27 -13.89 25.90
C SER A 212 -1.47 -14.81 26.03
N ARG A 213 -1.24 -16.03 26.51
CA ARG A 213 -2.31 -16.98 26.82
C ARG A 213 -2.52 -17.07 28.33
N SER A 214 -3.74 -16.76 28.79
CA SER A 214 -4.09 -16.88 30.21
C SER A 214 -5.56 -17.26 30.39
N GLY A 215 -5.82 -18.24 31.27
CA GLY A 215 -7.19 -18.71 31.56
C GLY A 215 -7.88 -19.33 30.35
N GLY A 216 -7.14 -19.97 29.45
CA GLY A 216 -7.69 -20.59 28.24
C GLY A 216 -8.08 -19.62 27.13
N GLN A 217 -7.79 -18.33 27.28
CA GLN A 217 -8.02 -17.29 26.28
C GLN A 217 -6.70 -16.66 25.85
N TRP A 218 -6.63 -16.23 24.60
CA TRP A 218 -5.56 -15.37 24.11
C TRP A 218 -5.92 -13.91 24.34
N ARG A 219 -4.93 -13.12 24.77
CA ARG A 219 -5.07 -11.68 25.01
C ARG A 219 -3.99 -10.94 24.25
N ALA A 220 -4.40 -9.94 23.48
CA ALA A 220 -3.51 -8.99 22.83
C ALA A 220 -3.58 -7.65 23.56
N GLY A 221 -2.43 -7.00 23.76
CA GLY A 221 -2.33 -5.59 24.15
C GLY A 221 -1.36 -4.88 23.23
N TRP A 222 -1.71 -3.70 22.73
CA TRP A 222 -0.88 -2.98 21.76
C TRP A 222 -0.98 -1.46 21.93
N VAL A 223 0.04 -0.78 21.42
CA VAL A 223 0.09 0.69 21.26
C VAL A 223 0.46 1.00 19.81
N PHE A 224 -0.03 2.13 19.32
CA PHE A 224 0.31 2.68 18.01
C PHE A 224 1.21 3.90 18.15
N GLN A 225 2.04 4.11 17.15
CA GLN A 225 2.80 5.33 16.96
C GLN A 225 2.83 5.67 15.47
N GLY A 226 2.66 6.95 15.14
CA GLY A 226 2.58 7.46 13.77
C GLY A 226 1.30 8.24 13.48
N MET A 227 1.38 9.14 12.50
CA MET A 227 0.28 9.89 11.89
C MET A 227 -0.66 10.62 12.88
N GLY A 228 -0.14 11.05 14.03
CA GLY A 228 -0.91 11.75 15.07
C GLY A 228 -2.07 10.95 15.65
N LEU A 229 -2.04 9.61 15.60
CA LEU A 229 -2.97 8.75 16.33
C LEU A 229 -2.53 8.62 17.80
N ASP A 230 -3.51 8.60 18.71
CA ASP A 230 -3.24 8.48 20.15
C ASP A 230 -2.53 7.16 20.47
N ALA A 231 -1.38 7.25 21.15
CA ALA A 231 -0.60 6.10 21.63
C ALA A 231 -1.25 5.36 22.83
N SER A 232 -2.56 5.48 23.01
CA SER A 232 -3.29 4.81 24.09
C SER A 232 -3.21 3.29 23.94
N GLU A 233 -2.94 2.58 25.03
CA GLU A 233 -2.95 1.12 25.03
C GLU A 233 -4.36 0.60 24.75
N ARG A 234 -4.45 -0.32 23.78
CA ARG A 234 -5.68 -1.04 23.43
C ARG A 234 -5.49 -2.53 23.69
N SER A 235 -6.59 -3.25 23.83
CA SER A 235 -6.55 -4.69 24.07
C SER A 235 -7.72 -5.44 23.47
N ALA A 236 -7.51 -6.72 23.20
CA ALA A 236 -8.52 -7.64 22.71
C ALA A 236 -8.32 -9.02 23.32
N SER A 237 -9.37 -9.83 23.32
CA SER A 237 -9.30 -11.23 23.78
C SER A 237 -10.20 -12.14 22.95
N ALA A 238 -9.74 -13.37 22.73
CA ALA A 238 -10.47 -14.38 21.97
C ALA A 238 -10.09 -15.81 22.39
N GLY A 239 -10.89 -16.78 21.95
CA GLY A 239 -10.68 -18.19 22.26
C GLY A 239 -9.56 -18.84 21.42
N THR A 240 -9.37 -18.36 20.19
CA THR A 240 -8.41 -18.91 19.24
C THR A 240 -7.46 -17.84 18.70
N PRO A 241 -6.27 -18.22 18.19
CA PRO A 241 -5.35 -17.29 17.53
C PRO A 241 -6.00 -16.55 16.35
N ALA A 242 -6.72 -17.28 15.50
CA ALA A 242 -7.43 -16.72 14.34
C ALA A 242 -8.44 -15.65 14.76
N GLU A 243 -9.33 -15.96 15.72
CA GLU A 243 -10.32 -15.00 16.22
C GLU A 243 -9.68 -13.76 16.86
N LEU A 244 -8.53 -13.93 17.55
CA LEU A 244 -7.83 -12.79 18.13
C LEU A 244 -7.25 -11.90 17.05
N ALA A 245 -6.56 -12.48 16.06
CA ALA A 245 -5.99 -11.74 14.93
C ALA A 245 -7.09 -10.96 14.19
N THR A 246 -8.21 -11.61 13.84
CA THR A 246 -9.37 -10.94 13.23
C THR A 246 -9.87 -9.78 14.08
N LYS A 247 -10.10 -9.99 15.38
CA LYS A 247 -10.58 -8.92 16.28
C LYS A 247 -9.62 -7.74 16.40
N VAL A 248 -8.31 -8.01 16.47
CA VAL A 248 -7.28 -6.97 16.54
C VAL A 248 -7.28 -6.15 15.27
N VAL A 249 -7.21 -6.81 14.12
CA VAL A 249 -7.18 -6.14 12.81
C VAL A 249 -8.49 -5.41 12.52
N ASP A 250 -9.64 -5.94 12.94
CA ASP A 250 -10.92 -5.23 12.83
C ASP A 250 -10.89 -3.90 13.59
N GLN A 251 -10.32 -3.87 14.80
CA GLN A 251 -10.17 -2.62 15.56
C GLN A 251 -9.16 -1.66 14.92
N TRP A 252 -8.13 -2.16 14.25
CA TRP A 252 -7.15 -1.35 13.52
C TRP A 252 -7.80 -0.72 12.29
N ALA A 253 -8.56 -1.51 11.52
CA ALA A 253 -9.28 -1.07 10.34
C ALA A 253 -10.32 -0.01 10.70
N GLU A 254 -11.09 -0.22 11.77
CA GLU A 254 -12.09 0.75 12.23
C GLU A 254 -11.44 2.06 12.70
N LEU A 255 -10.31 1.97 13.40
CA LEU A 255 -9.55 3.16 13.81
C LEU A 255 -9.11 3.98 12.58
N TYR A 256 -8.52 3.34 11.58
CA TYR A 256 -8.02 4.03 10.40
C TYR A 256 -9.18 4.55 9.53
N ALA A 257 -10.22 3.74 9.31
CA ALA A 257 -11.41 4.17 8.56
C ALA A 257 -12.11 5.36 9.21
N SER A 258 -12.21 5.39 10.55
CA SER A 258 -12.82 6.53 11.27
C SER A 258 -12.07 7.86 11.06
N ARG A 259 -10.79 7.81 10.68
CA ARG A 259 -9.95 8.98 10.46
C ARG A 259 -9.83 9.37 8.98
N TYR A 260 -9.72 8.40 8.09
CA TYR A 260 -9.35 8.63 6.68
C TYR A 260 -10.45 8.28 5.67
N ALA A 261 -11.55 7.65 6.10
CA ALA A 261 -12.66 7.38 5.18
C ALA A 261 -13.45 8.65 4.90
N VAL A 262 -13.74 8.90 3.63
CA VAL A 262 -14.57 10.04 3.23
C VAL A 262 -16.05 9.68 3.36
N SER A 263 -16.84 10.64 3.84
CA SER A 263 -18.29 10.51 3.91
C SER A 263 -18.91 10.55 2.51
N ALA A 264 -20.05 9.86 2.34
CA ALA A 264 -20.77 9.79 1.06
C ALA A 264 -21.06 11.15 0.40
N GLY A 265 -21.35 12.19 1.19
CA GLY A 265 -21.60 13.54 0.66
C GLY A 265 -20.37 14.24 0.05
N ASN A 266 -19.17 13.73 0.32
CA ASN A 266 -17.91 14.22 -0.24
C ASN A 266 -17.42 13.39 -1.44
N VAL A 267 -18.09 12.27 -1.75
CA VAL A 267 -17.81 11.51 -2.97
C VAL A 267 -18.42 12.28 -4.14
N ALA A 268 -17.55 12.92 -4.93
CA ALA A 268 -17.98 13.73 -6.07
C ALA A 268 -18.75 12.89 -7.12
N ASP A 269 -19.72 13.53 -7.79
CA ASP A 269 -20.47 12.92 -8.91
C ASP A 269 -19.56 12.49 -10.07
N SER A 270 -18.38 13.11 -10.18
CA SER A 270 -17.33 12.75 -11.14
C SER A 270 -16.12 12.20 -10.38
N PRO A 271 -15.60 11.01 -10.75
CA PRO A 271 -14.42 10.47 -10.09
C PRO A 271 -13.22 11.36 -10.39
N ALA A 272 -12.41 11.62 -9.36
CA ALA A 272 -11.21 12.44 -9.44
C ALA A 272 -10.03 11.73 -8.79
N VAL A 273 -8.84 11.89 -9.34
CA VAL A 273 -7.59 11.30 -8.82
C VAL A 273 -6.50 12.35 -8.73
N ASP A 274 -5.66 12.23 -7.71
CA ASP A 274 -4.47 13.06 -7.58
C ASP A 274 -3.35 12.55 -8.50
N VAL A 275 -2.78 13.47 -9.28
CA VAL A 275 -1.64 13.24 -10.15
C VAL A 275 -0.49 14.11 -9.65
N VAL A 276 0.55 13.45 -9.15
CA VAL A 276 1.77 14.09 -8.64
C VAL A 276 2.85 14.02 -9.71
N LEU A 277 3.43 15.18 -10.01
CA LEU A 277 4.40 15.39 -11.08
C LEU A 277 5.67 16.00 -10.52
N ASP A 278 6.80 15.31 -10.70
CA ASP A 278 8.13 15.88 -10.45
C ASP A 278 8.72 16.51 -11.72
N GLY A 279 9.62 17.48 -11.57
CA GLY A 279 10.33 18.12 -12.69
C GLY A 279 9.56 19.26 -13.36
N VAL A 280 8.51 19.77 -12.70
CA VAL A 280 7.75 20.94 -13.17
C VAL A 280 8.36 22.20 -12.53
N THR A 281 9.26 22.86 -13.26
CA THR A 281 10.07 23.98 -12.72
C THR A 281 9.65 25.35 -13.23
N SER A 282 8.77 25.44 -14.23
CA SER A 282 8.32 26.72 -14.82
C SER A 282 6.81 26.83 -15.00
N LEU A 283 6.31 28.06 -15.07
CA LEU A 283 4.90 28.34 -15.39
C LEU A 283 4.50 27.83 -16.78
N ALA A 284 5.45 27.78 -17.71
CA ALA A 284 5.22 27.22 -19.04
C ALA A 284 5.02 25.69 -18.98
N ASP A 285 5.80 24.99 -18.15
CA ASP A 285 5.65 23.56 -17.92
C ASP A 285 4.30 23.24 -17.30
N TYR A 286 3.88 24.01 -16.29
CA TYR A 286 2.54 23.91 -15.71
C TYR A 286 1.44 24.00 -16.78
N GLY A 287 1.46 25.04 -17.61
CA GLY A 287 0.46 25.21 -18.68
C GLY A 287 0.49 24.07 -19.70
N ASN A 288 1.67 23.51 -19.98
CA ASN A 288 1.82 22.38 -20.88
C ASN A 288 1.28 21.06 -20.31
N VAL A 289 1.48 20.82 -19.00
CA VAL A 289 0.93 19.67 -18.27
C VAL A 289 -0.59 19.72 -18.29
N VAL A 290 -1.18 20.83 -17.83
CA VAL A 290 -2.65 20.98 -17.74
C VAL A 290 -3.26 20.79 -19.12
N LYS A 291 -2.74 21.47 -20.14
CA LYS A 291 -3.20 21.33 -21.52
C LYS A 291 -3.08 19.91 -22.07
N ALA A 292 -2.02 19.19 -21.70
CA ALA A 292 -1.84 17.80 -22.12
C ALA A 292 -2.93 16.91 -21.52
N LEU A 293 -3.15 17.00 -20.20
CA LEU A 293 -4.18 16.23 -19.51
C LEU A 293 -5.59 16.58 -20.01
N GLU A 294 -5.93 17.86 -20.12
CA GLU A 294 -7.25 18.31 -20.64
C GLU A 294 -7.54 17.84 -22.07
N SER A 295 -6.51 17.56 -22.86
CA SER A 295 -6.67 17.07 -24.23
C SER A 295 -6.99 15.56 -24.33
N MET A 296 -6.86 14.83 -23.22
CA MET A 296 -7.14 13.40 -23.17
C MET A 296 -8.64 13.14 -23.07
N THR A 297 -9.18 12.29 -23.95
CA THR A 297 -10.60 11.93 -23.99
C THR A 297 -11.23 11.56 -22.64
N PRO A 298 -10.60 10.74 -21.76
CA PRO A 298 -11.20 10.39 -20.48
C PRO A 298 -11.22 11.56 -19.47
N VAL A 299 -10.42 12.60 -19.66
CA VAL A 299 -10.30 13.73 -18.72
C VAL A 299 -11.47 14.69 -18.90
N ARG A 300 -12.14 15.00 -17.79
CA ARG A 300 -13.29 15.91 -17.72
C ARG A 300 -12.88 17.30 -17.27
N ALA A 301 -12.00 17.36 -16.28
CA ALA A 301 -11.45 18.61 -15.75
C ALA A 301 -10.10 18.35 -15.09
N VAL A 302 -9.26 19.37 -15.07
CA VAL A 302 -8.04 19.41 -14.25
C VAL A 302 -8.25 20.54 -13.23
N GLY A 303 -8.33 20.14 -11.97
CA GLY A 303 -8.70 20.96 -10.83
C GLY A 303 -7.51 21.57 -10.11
N ALA A 304 -7.72 21.87 -8.82
CA ALA A 304 -6.78 22.60 -7.99
C ALA A 304 -5.36 22.03 -8.06
N SER A 305 -4.38 22.93 -8.16
CA SER A 305 -2.97 22.60 -8.25
C SER A 305 -2.23 23.01 -6.98
N ARG A 306 -1.44 22.09 -6.42
CA ARG A 306 -0.52 22.36 -5.30
C ARG A 306 0.91 22.32 -5.84
N ILE A 307 1.72 23.32 -5.50
CA ILE A 307 3.12 23.42 -5.95
C ILE A 307 4.03 23.46 -4.73
N ARG A 308 5.00 22.55 -4.66
CA ARG A 308 6.03 22.52 -3.62
C ARG A 308 7.39 22.17 -4.22
N GLY A 309 8.31 23.13 -4.22
CA GLY A 309 9.59 22.97 -4.91
C GLY A 309 9.37 22.69 -6.40
N GLU A 310 9.86 21.55 -6.88
CA GLU A 310 9.70 21.08 -8.27
C GLU A 310 8.54 20.08 -8.45
N ARG A 311 7.71 19.90 -7.41
CA ARG A 311 6.59 18.97 -7.40
C ARG A 311 5.27 19.71 -7.59
N LEU A 312 4.47 19.24 -8.55
CA LEU A 312 3.14 19.70 -8.88
C LEU A 312 2.13 18.57 -8.59
N THR A 313 1.13 18.82 -7.75
CA THR A 313 -0.02 17.94 -7.56
C THR A 313 -1.23 18.53 -8.27
N LEU A 314 -1.93 17.74 -9.06
CA LEU A 314 -3.15 18.10 -9.78
C LEU A 314 -4.27 17.14 -9.44
N GLU A 315 -5.45 17.65 -9.12
CA GLU A 315 -6.66 16.82 -9.09
C GLU A 315 -7.20 16.66 -10.50
N VAL A 316 -7.35 15.44 -11.00
CA VAL A 316 -7.83 15.16 -12.36
C VAL A 316 -9.16 14.43 -12.29
N ALA A 317 -10.24 15.12 -12.68
CA ALA A 317 -11.56 14.52 -12.84
C ALA A 317 -11.63 13.77 -14.16
N PHE A 318 -12.12 12.54 -14.15
CA PHE A 318 -12.13 11.66 -15.32
C PHE A 318 -13.48 10.97 -15.51
N SER A 319 -13.61 10.23 -16.61
CA SER A 319 -14.74 9.35 -16.90
C SER A 319 -14.26 7.97 -17.30
N GLY A 320 -15.06 6.94 -17.00
CA GLY A 320 -14.63 5.55 -17.10
C GLY A 320 -13.87 5.10 -15.85
N GLU A 321 -12.95 4.15 -16.01
CA GLU A 321 -12.15 3.57 -14.91
C GLU A 321 -10.74 4.18 -14.85
N LEU A 322 -10.12 4.19 -13.67
CA LEU A 322 -8.78 4.76 -13.46
C LEU A 322 -7.71 4.17 -14.41
N ASN A 323 -7.80 2.86 -14.70
CA ASN A 323 -6.86 2.20 -15.61
C ASN A 323 -6.93 2.78 -17.02
N GLN A 324 -8.12 3.19 -17.49
CA GLN A 324 -8.24 3.85 -18.79
C GLN A 324 -7.50 5.19 -18.77
N LEU A 325 -7.67 6.01 -17.73
CA LEU A 325 -6.92 7.25 -17.57
C LEU A 325 -5.40 7.00 -17.58
N ARG A 326 -4.92 6.00 -16.82
CA ARG A 326 -3.50 5.62 -16.79
C ARG A 326 -2.97 5.24 -18.17
N GLU A 327 -3.72 4.46 -18.93
CA GLU A 327 -3.37 4.09 -20.31
C GLU A 327 -3.25 5.32 -21.21
N TYR A 328 -4.19 6.27 -21.13
CA TYR A 328 -4.12 7.52 -21.89
C TYR A 328 -2.92 8.39 -21.50
N ILE A 329 -2.59 8.50 -20.22
CA ILE A 329 -1.40 9.23 -19.76
C ILE A 329 -0.12 8.55 -20.28
N ALA A 330 -0.06 7.21 -20.24
CA ALA A 330 1.08 6.44 -20.70
C ALA A 330 1.34 6.55 -22.22
N LEU A 331 0.34 6.95 -23.01
CA LEU A 331 0.52 7.22 -24.44
C LEU A 331 1.24 8.55 -24.72
N ASP A 332 1.31 9.47 -23.76
CA ASP A 332 2.04 10.73 -23.89
C ASP A 332 3.45 10.58 -23.31
N PRO A 333 4.52 10.56 -24.14
CA PRO A 333 5.88 10.29 -23.70
C PRO A 333 6.45 11.37 -22.76
N ARG A 334 5.76 12.50 -22.59
CA ARG A 334 6.16 13.55 -21.63
C ARG A 334 5.88 13.15 -20.18
N PHE A 335 5.02 12.17 -19.95
CA PHE A 335 4.72 11.62 -18.63
C PHE A 335 5.47 10.32 -18.43
N ILE A 336 6.54 10.35 -17.63
CA ILE A 336 7.31 9.16 -17.28
C ILE A 336 6.83 8.64 -15.94
N VAL A 337 6.36 7.40 -15.89
CA VAL A 337 5.97 6.77 -14.62
C VAL A 337 7.16 6.78 -13.66
N GLN A 338 6.98 7.32 -12.45
CA GLN A 338 7.96 7.18 -11.39
C GLN A 338 7.63 5.93 -10.57
N THR A 339 8.58 5.00 -10.49
CA THR A 339 8.52 3.88 -9.55
C THR A 339 9.24 4.25 -8.25
N ALA A 340 8.92 3.53 -7.17
CA ALA A 340 9.33 3.86 -5.81
C ALA A 340 10.86 3.98 -5.58
N ASP A 341 11.68 3.32 -6.43
CA ASP A 341 13.16 3.33 -6.36
C ASP A 341 13.81 4.67 -6.71
N ASP A 342 13.13 5.55 -7.47
CA ASP A 342 13.72 6.82 -7.90
C ASP A 342 13.77 7.88 -6.77
N LYS A 343 13.20 7.60 -5.57
CA LYS A 343 13.24 8.50 -4.41
C LYS A 343 14.45 8.29 -3.49
N ALA A 344 15.10 7.13 -3.50
CA ALA A 344 16.27 6.88 -2.63
C ALA A 344 17.46 7.77 -2.99
N THR A 345 17.56 8.21 -4.24
CA THR A 345 18.69 9.03 -4.73
C THR A 345 18.54 10.53 -4.43
N ILE A 346 17.34 11.02 -4.10
CA ILE A 346 17.06 12.46 -4.08
C ILE A 346 17.22 13.09 -2.68
N VAL A 347 17.20 12.30 -1.60
CA VAL A 347 17.49 12.81 -0.25
C VAL A 347 19.00 13.04 -0.05
N GLU A 348 19.85 12.24 -0.68
CA GLU A 348 21.32 12.34 -0.48
C GLU A 348 21.96 13.53 -1.22
N THR A 349 21.29 14.11 -2.24
CA THR A 349 21.86 15.23 -3.02
C THR A 349 21.54 16.62 -2.44
N ALA A 350 20.64 16.72 -1.45
CA ALA A 350 20.25 18.02 -0.87
C ALA A 350 21.06 18.42 0.39
N GLU A 351 21.89 17.55 0.96
CA GLU A 351 22.70 17.86 2.15
C GLU A 351 24.21 18.08 1.91
N GLU A 352 24.76 17.83 0.72
CA GLU A 352 26.17 18.10 0.44
C GLU A 352 26.43 19.47 -0.20
N VAL A 353 26.22 20.56 0.55
CA VAL A 353 27.04 21.77 0.39
C VAL A 353 27.32 22.40 1.76
N GLN A 354 28.29 21.83 2.51
CA GLN A 354 29.32 22.55 3.29
C GLN A 354 30.05 21.57 4.23
N SER A 355 31.26 21.13 3.86
CA SER A 355 32.46 21.27 4.70
C SER A 355 33.66 20.60 3.99
N THR A 356 34.70 21.39 3.75
CA THR A 356 35.94 20.99 3.12
C THR A 356 36.96 20.45 4.13
N ALA A 357 37.71 19.44 3.68
CA ALA A 357 39.13 19.11 3.97
C ALA A 357 39.44 18.06 5.09
N PRO A 358 40.58 17.33 4.98
CA PRO A 358 40.59 15.84 4.98
C PRO A 358 41.56 15.19 6.01
N ALA A 359 41.46 13.87 6.22
CA ALA A 359 42.60 12.93 6.30
C ALA A 359 42.21 11.49 6.71
N ASP A 360 42.69 10.55 5.88
CA ASP A 360 43.31 9.24 6.15
C ASP A 360 42.52 7.95 6.48
N GLN A 361 42.96 6.93 5.72
CA GLN A 361 42.61 5.50 5.57
C GLN A 361 42.78 4.71 6.89
N GLU A 362 42.25 3.49 7.10
CA GLU A 362 42.50 2.25 6.36
C GLU A 362 41.75 1.04 7.01
N GLY A 363 41.37 0.03 6.21
CA GLY A 363 41.17 -1.39 6.64
C GLY A 363 39.74 -1.89 6.94
N GLN A 364 39.26 -3.11 6.60
CA GLN A 364 39.44 -4.12 5.55
C GLN A 364 38.40 -5.25 5.81
N GLU A 365 37.78 -5.77 4.74
CA GLU A 365 37.22 -7.13 4.51
C GLU A 365 35.97 -7.73 5.19
N GLY A 366 35.13 -8.33 4.31
CA GLY A 366 34.30 -9.53 4.51
C GLY A 366 32.85 -9.25 4.89
N GLY A 367 31.80 -9.70 4.21
CA GLY A 367 31.59 -10.72 3.19
C GLY A 367 30.11 -11.15 3.26
N ALA A 368 29.65 -11.87 2.23
CA ALA A 368 28.39 -12.60 2.12
C ALA A 368 27.13 -11.84 1.65
N GLN A 369 26.80 -12.15 0.40
CA GLN A 369 25.48 -12.09 -0.23
C GLN A 369 24.40 -12.76 0.64
N SER A 370 23.23 -12.12 0.73
CA SER A 370 21.95 -12.80 0.64
C SER A 370 20.89 -11.80 0.20
N SER A 371 20.52 -11.90 -1.07
CA SER A 371 19.31 -11.33 -1.65
C SER A 371 18.19 -12.32 -1.43
N ASP A 372 17.16 -11.94 -0.68
CA ASP A 372 15.76 -12.21 -1.03
C ASP A 372 14.84 -11.68 0.07
N ALA A 373 14.04 -10.67 -0.29
CA ALA A 373 12.81 -10.32 0.39
C ALA A 373 11.91 -9.65 -0.66
N SER A 374 11.27 -10.48 -1.49
CA SER A 374 10.23 -10.02 -2.40
C SER A 374 8.96 -9.72 -1.61
N GLY A 375 8.93 -8.54 -1.00
CA GLY A 375 7.74 -7.88 -0.50
C GLY A 375 7.41 -6.67 -1.37
N PRO A 376 6.16 -6.18 -1.34
CA PRO A 376 5.78 -4.99 -2.07
C PRO A 376 6.64 -3.77 -1.67
N ALA A 377 7.27 -3.10 -2.64
CA ALA A 377 8.05 -1.89 -2.41
C ALA A 377 7.11 -0.72 -2.08
N TYR A 378 6.92 -0.49 -0.79
CA TYR A 378 6.17 0.64 -0.24
C TYR A 378 7.04 1.90 -0.28
N GLN A 379 6.44 3.02 -0.68
CA GLN A 379 7.10 4.32 -0.61
C GLN A 379 6.52 5.10 0.57
N SER A 380 7.32 5.28 1.61
CA SER A 380 6.96 6.13 2.74
C SER A 380 6.59 7.54 2.25
N LEU A 381 5.55 8.12 2.85
CA LEU A 381 5.23 9.52 2.60
C LEU A 381 6.42 10.40 3.02
N PRO A 382 6.77 11.45 2.25
CA PRO A 382 7.89 12.32 2.61
C PRO A 382 7.62 12.98 3.97
N GLU A 383 8.56 12.86 4.90
CA GLU A 383 8.50 13.55 6.19
C GLU A 383 8.50 15.07 6.00
N GLY A 384 7.69 15.77 6.80
CA GLY A 384 7.68 17.24 6.83
C GLY A 384 6.45 17.94 6.22
N ASP A 385 5.28 17.28 6.18
CA ASP A 385 3.94 17.92 6.26
C ASP A 385 2.87 16.83 6.57
N GLU A 386 2.51 16.68 7.85
CA GLU A 386 1.52 15.68 8.30
C GLU A 386 0.15 15.85 7.63
N GLN A 387 -0.19 17.07 7.21
CA GLN A 387 -1.44 17.38 6.52
C GLN A 387 -1.49 16.80 5.10
N ASP A 388 -0.40 16.90 4.33
CA ASP A 388 -0.32 16.38 2.96
C ASP A 388 -0.37 14.85 2.94
N ALA A 389 0.27 14.24 3.94
CA ALA A 389 0.18 12.81 4.19
C ALA A 389 -1.25 12.40 4.54
N ALA A 390 -1.94 13.15 5.40
CA ALA A 390 -3.32 12.89 5.78
C ALA A 390 -4.29 13.03 4.59
N ASP A 391 -4.17 14.11 3.81
CA ASP A 391 -5.00 14.37 2.63
C ASP A 391 -4.86 13.23 1.61
N ALA A 392 -3.64 12.70 1.41
CA ALA A 392 -3.40 11.58 0.51
C ALA A 392 -4.15 10.30 0.93
N PHE A 393 -4.33 10.04 2.23
CA PHE A 393 -5.07 8.88 2.71
C PHE A 393 -6.60 9.01 2.50
N GLU A 394 -7.10 10.22 2.32
CA GLU A 394 -8.51 10.49 2.00
C GLU A 394 -8.81 10.27 0.50
N SER A 395 -7.79 10.27 -0.37
CA SER A 395 -7.95 10.07 -1.81
C SER A 395 -8.52 8.69 -2.14
N LEU A 396 -9.70 8.68 -2.79
CA LEU A 396 -10.44 7.45 -3.13
C LEU A 396 -9.69 6.50 -4.07
N TYR A 397 -8.84 7.07 -4.91
CA TYR A 397 -8.08 6.38 -5.94
C TYR A 397 -6.58 6.46 -5.64
N GLU A 398 -5.83 5.50 -6.19
CA GLU A 398 -4.38 5.49 -6.09
C GLU A 398 -3.81 6.77 -6.70
N VAL A 399 -2.99 7.49 -5.92
CA VAL A 399 -2.28 8.69 -6.40
C VAL A 399 -1.32 8.28 -7.52
N LEU A 400 -1.37 8.98 -8.65
CA LEU A 400 -0.53 8.67 -9.79
C LEU A 400 0.74 9.51 -9.77
N TYR A 401 1.91 8.88 -9.81
CA TYR A 401 3.21 9.55 -9.78
C TYR A 401 3.91 9.51 -11.14
N TYR A 402 4.30 10.68 -11.63
CA TYR A 402 5.02 10.83 -12.89
C TYR A 402 6.15 11.85 -12.78
N ARG A 403 7.18 11.71 -13.61
CA ARG A 403 8.16 12.75 -13.92
C ARG A 403 7.74 13.41 -15.23
N TRP A 404 7.65 14.73 -15.21
CA TRP A 404 7.38 15.52 -16.40
C TRP A 404 8.67 15.76 -17.20
N GLN A 405 8.60 15.52 -18.51
CA GLN A 405 9.63 15.93 -19.45
C GLN A 405 9.11 17.05 -20.34
N SER A 406 9.63 18.26 -20.13
CA SER A 406 9.39 19.38 -21.03
C SER A 406 9.85 19.00 -22.44
N ALA A 407 8.97 19.19 -23.44
CA ALA A 407 9.36 19.02 -24.84
C ALA A 407 10.61 19.87 -25.12
N PRO A 408 11.64 19.36 -25.83
CA PRO A 408 12.81 20.16 -26.15
C PRO A 408 12.33 21.43 -26.84
N GLY A 409 12.54 22.56 -26.17
CA GLY A 409 12.14 23.85 -26.70
C GLY A 409 12.68 23.96 -28.11
N ARG A 410 11.85 24.40 -29.06
CA ARG A 410 12.37 25.01 -30.28
C ARG A 410 13.25 26.15 -29.81
N GLY A 411 14.54 25.89 -29.67
CA GLY A 411 15.56 26.88 -29.45
C GLY A 411 15.33 27.97 -30.47
N GLY A 412 15.08 29.18 -29.97
CA GLY A 412 14.89 30.35 -30.80
C GLY A 412 16.01 30.40 -31.83
N SER A 413 15.60 30.43 -33.09
CA SER A 413 16.40 31.11 -34.11
C SER A 413 16.71 32.49 -33.55
N ASN A 414 17.98 32.73 -33.24
CA ASN A 414 18.52 34.07 -33.16
C ASN A 414 19.89 34.04 -33.87
N SER A 415 19.80 34.49 -35.12
CA SER A 415 20.80 35.17 -35.95
C SER A 415 22.16 34.53 -36.19
#